data_AF-A0A6J4QTF3-F1
#
_entry.id   AF-A0A6J4QTF3-F1
#
_cell.length_a   1.000
_cell.length_b   1.000
_cell.length_c   1.000
_cell.angle_alpha   90.00
_cell.angle_beta   90.00
_cell.angle_gamma   90.00
#
_symmetry.space_group_name_H-M   'P 1'
#
loop_
_entity.id
_entity.type
_entity.pdbx_description
1 polymer ?
#
loop_
_entity_poly.entity_id
_entity_poly.type
_entity_poly.pdbx_seq_one_letter_code
_entity_poly.pdbx_strand_id
1 'polypeptide(L)'
;MPALQPYFIEPIWQQLRALLPERETNHPLGCHRLRISDRTVFEKLVQVLVFGCAYERIADKRCSATTLRRRHYERRDGGHVDERPAA
;
A
#
# COMPACT_ATOMS: atom_id res chain seq x y z
N MET A 1 20.87 -12.66 -8.62
CA MET A 1 20.57 -11.56 -9.56
C MET A 1 19.32 -10.86 -9.08
N PRO A 2 19.32 -9.54 -8.79
CA PRO A 2 18.07 -8.86 -8.48
C PRO A 2 17.19 -8.86 -9.73
N ALA A 3 15.95 -9.34 -9.60
CA ALA A 3 15.00 -9.44 -10.71
C ALA A 3 14.58 -8.05 -11.26
N LEU A 4 14.84 -6.98 -10.51
CA LEU A 4 14.56 -5.60 -10.90
C LEU A 4 15.74 -4.71 -10.52
N GLN A 5 16.21 -3.88 -11.44
CA GLN A 5 17.28 -2.93 -11.14
C GLN A 5 16.71 -1.77 -10.29
N PRO A 6 17.36 -1.33 -9.20
CA PRO A 6 16.78 -0.39 -8.24
C PRO A 6 16.31 0.94 -8.85
N TYR A 7 16.93 1.39 -9.93
CA TYR A 7 16.56 2.62 -10.61
C TYR A 7 15.20 2.54 -11.31
N PHE A 8 14.63 1.35 -11.56
CA PHE A 8 13.28 1.20 -12.11
C PHE A 8 12.19 1.39 -11.05
N ILE A 9 12.51 1.24 -9.76
CA ILE A 9 11.53 1.35 -8.68
C ILE A 9 10.95 2.76 -8.62
N GLU A 10 11.79 3.78 -8.76
CA GLU A 10 11.37 5.17 -8.68
C GLU A 10 10.42 5.60 -9.80
N PRO A 11 10.71 5.38 -11.10
CA PRO A 11 9.77 5.72 -12.17
C PRO A 11 8.46 4.92 -12.08
N ILE A 12 8.50 3.64 -11.69
CA ILE A 12 7.29 2.84 -11.45
C ILE A 12 6.47 3.44 -10.31
N TRP A 13 7.13 3.86 -9.23
CA TRP A 13 6.47 4.53 -8.11
C TRP A 13 5.78 5.82 -8.55
N GLN A 14 6.44 6.67 -9.36
CA GLN A 14 5.83 7.92 -9.84
C GLN A 14 4.57 7.66 -10.67
N GLN A 15 4.59 6.66 -11.55
CA GLN A 15 3.42 6.26 -12.34
C GLN A 15 2.28 5.74 -11.45
N LEU A 16 2.59 4.84 -10.51
CA LEU A 16 1.60 4.32 -9.56
C LEU A 16 1.03 5.39 -8.63
N ARG A 17 1.87 6.33 -8.20
CA ARG A 17 1.45 7.47 -7.37
C ARG A 17 0.44 8.34 -8.08
N ALA A 18 0.59 8.55 -9.38
CA ALA A 18 -0.37 9.34 -10.17
C ALA A 18 -1.75 8.67 -10.29
N LEU A 19 -1.84 7.35 -10.09
CA LEU A 19 -3.08 6.57 -10.17
C LEU A 19 -3.73 6.34 -8.80
N LEU A 20 -3.09 6.76 -7.71
CA LEU A 20 -3.62 6.59 -6.37
C LEU A 20 -4.77 7.57 -6.14
N PRO A 21 -5.92 7.12 -5.60
CA PRO A 21 -7.05 8.00 -5.33
C PRO A 21 -6.67 9.04 -4.30
N GLU A 22 -7.02 10.30 -4.57
CA GLU A 22 -6.93 11.37 -3.59
C GLU A 22 -7.93 11.09 -2.48
N ARG A 23 -7.45 10.97 -1.23
CA ARG A 23 -8.31 10.64 -0.09
C ARG A 23 -8.11 11.67 0.99
N GLU A 24 -9.20 12.33 1.36
CA GLU A 24 -9.19 13.32 2.43
C GLU A 24 -8.78 12.66 3.75
N THR A 25 -7.67 13.14 4.32
CA THR A 25 -7.17 12.73 5.63
C THR A 25 -7.56 13.69 6.73
N ASN A 26 -8.26 14.78 6.39
CA ASN A 26 -8.66 15.81 7.35
C ASN A 26 -9.95 15.40 8.04
N HIS A 27 -9.82 14.59 9.09
CA HIS A 27 -10.93 14.40 10.02
C HIS A 27 -10.92 15.51 11.08
N PRO A 28 -12.03 16.24 11.26
CA PRO A 28 -12.10 17.45 12.09
C PRO A 28 -11.80 17.21 13.59
N LEU A 29 -11.93 15.96 14.06
CA LEU A 29 -11.63 15.61 15.44
C LEU A 29 -10.19 15.09 15.64
N GLY A 30 -9.37 14.96 14.59
CA GLY A 30 -7.95 14.62 14.68
C GLY A 30 -7.61 13.25 15.30
N CYS A 31 -8.58 12.49 15.80
CA CYS A 31 -8.35 11.27 16.58
C CYS A 31 -8.14 10.01 15.73
N HIS A 32 -7.93 10.12 14.42
CA HIS A 32 -7.74 8.95 13.58
C HIS A 32 -6.25 8.63 13.39
N ARG A 33 -5.93 7.33 13.42
CA ARG A 33 -4.59 6.83 13.17
C ARG A 33 -4.18 7.28 11.76
N LEU A 34 -3.15 8.12 11.69
CA LEU A 34 -2.59 8.61 10.42
C LEU A 34 -2.37 7.44 9.46
N ARG A 35 -2.87 7.60 8.24
CA ARG A 35 -2.70 6.60 7.19
C ARG A 35 -1.21 6.43 6.90
N ILE A 36 -0.76 5.19 6.81
CA ILE A 36 0.61 4.86 6.42
C ILE A 36 0.86 5.41 5.02
N SER A 37 2.03 6.01 4.82
CA SER A 37 2.42 6.59 3.54
C SER A 37 2.30 5.55 2.42
N ASP A 38 1.75 5.96 1.28
CA ASP A 38 1.61 5.09 0.12
C ASP A 38 2.96 4.53 -0.35
N ARG A 39 4.05 5.28 -0.14
CA ARG A 39 5.42 4.87 -0.44
C ARG A 39 5.86 3.67 0.39
N THR A 40 5.66 3.72 1.71
CA THR A 40 6.02 2.60 2.60
C THR A 40 5.21 1.34 2.27
N VAL A 41 3.93 1.49 1.92
CA VAL A 41 3.10 0.37 1.47
C VAL A 41 3.63 -0.21 0.16
N PHE A 42 3.99 0.64 -0.80
CA PHE A 42 4.53 0.21 -2.10
C PHE A 42 5.85 -0.55 -1.96
N GLU A 43 6.80 -0.04 -1.17
CA GLU A 43 8.08 -0.71 -0.91
C GLU A 43 7.88 -2.11 -0.31
N LYS A 44 6.95 -2.26 0.64
CA LYS A 44 6.60 -3.56 1.22
C LYS A 44 5.96 -4.51 0.20
N LEU A 45 5.13 -4.01 -0.72
CA LEU A 45 4.58 -4.83 -1.81
C LEU A 45 5.66 -5.29 -2.78
N VAL A 46 6.61 -4.41 -3.12
CA VAL A 46 7.78 -4.79 -3.94
C VAL A 46 8.58 -5.88 -3.23
N GLN A 47 8.81 -5.79 -1.92
CA GLN A 47 9.50 -6.84 -1.16
C GLN A 47 8.75 -8.18 -1.22
N VAL A 48 7.42 -8.18 -1.06
CA VAL A 48 6.59 -9.39 -1.22
C VAL A 48 6.78 -10.01 -2.61
N LEU A 49 6.79 -9.20 -3.67
CA LEU A 49 6.98 -9.66 -5.05
C LEU A 49 8.40 -10.19 -5.31
N VAL A 50 9.44 -9.49 -4.83
CA VAL A 50 10.84 -9.86 -5.04
C VAL A 50 11.23 -11.11 -4.25
N PHE A 51 10.76 -11.24 -3.02
CA PHE A 51 11.08 -12.38 -2.16
C PHE A 51 10.09 -13.55 -2.30
N GLY A 52 8.95 -13.34 -2.98
CA GLY A 52 7.92 -14.37 -3.16
C GLY A 52 7.33 -14.87 -1.84
N CYS A 53 7.21 -13.99 -0.83
CA CYS A 53 6.84 -14.39 0.53
C CYS A 53 5.48 -13.81 0.96
N ALA A 54 4.84 -14.44 1.94
CA ALA A 54 3.55 -13.97 2.46
C ALA A 54 3.66 -12.57 3.09
N TYR A 55 2.58 -11.77 2.98
CA TYR A 55 2.50 -10.43 3.57
C TYR A 55 2.88 -10.37 5.06
N GLU A 56 2.61 -11.44 5.82
CA GLU A 56 2.95 -11.51 7.24
C GLU A 56 4.45 -11.47 7.50
N ARG A 57 5.27 -11.97 6.57
CA ARG A 57 6.74 -11.95 6.69
C ARG A 57 7.33 -10.55 6.47
N ILE A 58 6.59 -9.66 5.81
CA ILE A 58 7.01 -8.29 5.49
C ILE A 58 6.28 -7.26 6.36
N ALA A 59 5.19 -7.65 7.02
CA ALA A 59 4.45 -6.81 7.94
C ALA A 59 5.33 -6.38 9.14
N ASP A 60 5.10 -5.18 9.63
CA ASP A 60 5.78 -4.65 10.82
C ASP A 60 4.83 -3.78 11.65
N LYS A 61 5.38 -3.14 12.69
CA LYS A 61 4.64 -2.21 13.56
C LYS A 61 4.04 -1.02 12.82
N ARG A 62 4.64 -0.62 11.69
CA ARG A 62 4.18 0.49 10.86
C ARG A 62 3.08 0.05 9.90
N CYS A 63 3.15 -1.16 9.33
CA CYS A 63 2.19 -1.67 8.35
C CYS A 63 1.89 -3.15 8.57
N SER A 64 0.63 -3.45 8.93
CA SER A 64 0.13 -4.81 9.09
C SER A 64 -0.09 -5.50 7.75
N ALA A 65 -0.07 -6.84 7.75
CA ALA A 65 -0.39 -7.66 6.58
C ALA A 65 -1.80 -7.38 6.02
N THR A 66 -2.77 -7.12 6.90
CA THR A 66 -4.14 -6.73 6.52
C THR A 66 -4.17 -5.39 5.78
N THR A 67 -3.33 -4.44 6.20
CA THR A 67 -3.22 -3.15 5.53
C THR A 67 -2.57 -3.30 4.15
N LEU A 68 -1.52 -4.12 4.02
CA LEU A 68 -0.90 -4.42 2.74
C LEU A 68 -1.89 -5.05 1.75
N ARG A 69 -2.66 -6.06 2.19
CA ARG A 69 -3.70 -6.69 1.37
C ARG A 69 -4.75 -5.69 0.92
N ARG A 70 -5.34 -4.92 1.84
CA ARG A 70 -6.37 -3.93 1.53
C ARG A 70 -5.88 -2.90 0.51
N ARG A 71 -4.64 -2.41 0.67
CA ARG A 71 -4.04 -1.42 -0.23
C ARG A 71 -3.68 -1.99 -1.60
N HIS A 72 -3.35 -3.28 -1.67
CA HIS A 72 -3.13 -3.95 -2.95
C HIS A 72 -4.42 -4.06 -3.76
N TYR A 73 -5.54 -4.43 -3.12
CA TYR A 73 -6.87 -4.46 -3.77
C TYR A 73 -7.36 -3.07 -4.17
N GLU A 74 -7.25 -2.07 -3.27
CA GLU A 74 -7.58 -0.67 -3.59
C GLU A 74 -6.87 -0.18 -4.87
N ARG A 75 -5.62 -0.61 -5.10
CA ARG A 75 -4.87 -0.27 -6.31
C ARG A 75 -5.27 -1.10 -7.53
N ARG A 76 -5.67 -2.36 -7.36
CA ARG A 76 -6.14 -3.23 -8.45
C ARG A 76 -7.51 -2.77 -8.98
N ASP A 77 -8.39 -2.38 -8.06
CA ASP A 77 -9.80 -2.10 -8.35
C ASP A 77 -10.07 -0.59 -8.50
N GLY A 78 -9.03 0.23 -8.67
CA GLY A 78 -9.17 1.66 -8.93
C GLY A 78 -9.79 2.47 -7.79
N GLY A 79 -9.66 2.01 -6.54
CA GLY A 79 -10.19 2.69 -5.36
C GLY A 79 -11.61 2.28 -4.95
N HIS A 80 -12.24 1.29 -5.60
CA HIS A 80 -13.53 0.76 -5.16
C HIS A 80 -13.36 -0.07 -3.88
N VAL A 81 -13.44 0.60 -2.74
CA VAL A 81 -13.52 -0.08 -1.45
C VAL A 81 -14.98 -0.47 -1.26
N ASP A 82 -15.29 -1.75 -1.50
CA ASP A 82 -16.57 -2.33 -1.07
C ASP A 82 -16.67 -2.14 0.45
N GLU A 83 -17.53 -1.21 0.88
CA GLU A 83 -17.95 -1.07 2.27
C GLU A 83 -18.77 -2.32 2.62
N ARG A 84 -18.10 -3.44 2.87
CA ARG A 84 -18.72 -4.53 3.60
C ARG A 84 -19.13 -3.99 4.97
N PRO A 85 -20.43 -3.98 5.32
CA PRO A 85 -20.84 -3.61 6.65
C PRO A 85 -20.23 -4.62 7.63
N ALA A 86 -19.53 -4.10 8.63
CA ALA A 86 -19.13 -4.89 9.78
C ALA A 86 -20.42 -5.32 10.49
N ALA A 87 -20.75 -6.60 10.36
CA ALA A 87 -21.75 -7.29 11.18
C ALA A 87 -21.16 -7.61 12.56
#